data_AF-B8AZA8-F1
#
_entry.id   AF-B8AZA8-F1
#
_cell.length_a   1.000
_cell.length_b   1.000
_cell.length_c   1.000
_cell.angle_alpha   90.00
_cell.angle_beta   90.00
_cell.angle_gamma   90.00
#
_symmetry.space_group_name_H-M   'P 1'
#
loop_
_entity.id
_entity.type
_entity.pdbx_description
1 polymer ?
#
loop_
_entity_poly.entity_id
_entity_poly.type
_entity_poly.pdbx_seq_one_letter_code
_entity_poly.pdbx_strand_id
1 'polypeptide(L)'
;MEQPLYLQRLVQEDWRMTCRRNRFCFYCWLSFCDHCCKEHWDHHHPEEGLPRVATVELLAENPAMLARYPVGTEYDWEGIQRLRGDEQTNWILLRPWMPPMYGRKKDFSSCVDCHQRIKKPTNALYCCTMCKLNQVQEEDQGRDMVEALATGDYSTQALLHDNFCVLCTSSFSSDCCTYHMELHHPDVEDIGVWLVLIEVVYVDGWAAVAPSELVSENVLAGVQVLQVQADDETVLYPLRRTVAAAVDRLGHVPGWHGCGAPGCHEMIPAQALFCCLRCKAAVHWAA
;
A
#
# COMPACT_ATOMS: atom_id res chain seq x y z
N MET A 1 -30.03 -8.50 16.81
CA MET A 1 -29.94 -7.96 15.44
C MET A 1 -28.58 -8.39 14.92
N GLU A 2 -28.56 -9.13 13.82
CA GLU A 2 -27.32 -9.58 13.19
C GLU A 2 -26.56 -8.36 12.68
N GLN A 3 -25.25 -8.31 12.93
CA GLN A 3 -24.44 -7.17 12.49
C GLN A 3 -24.14 -7.27 10.99
N PRO A 4 -24.04 -6.14 10.28
CA PRO A 4 -23.59 -6.15 8.89
C PRO A 4 -22.27 -6.91 8.69
N LEU A 5 -22.17 -7.65 7.59
CA LEU A 5 -20.98 -8.46 7.27
C LEU A 5 -19.70 -7.61 7.19
N TYR A 6 -19.79 -6.36 6.73
CA TYR A 6 -18.62 -5.48 6.64
C TYR A 6 -18.01 -5.19 8.02
N LEU A 7 -18.81 -5.11 9.10
CA LEU A 7 -18.29 -4.91 10.46
C LEU A 7 -17.50 -6.13 10.94
N GLN A 8 -17.96 -7.35 10.61
CA GLN A 8 -17.22 -8.56 10.92
C GLN A 8 -15.88 -8.59 10.19
N ARG A 9 -15.84 -8.16 8.91
CA ARG A 9 -14.61 -8.05 8.13
C ARG A 9 -13.67 -6.98 8.69
N LEU A 10 -14.18 -5.79 8.98
CA LEU A 10 -13.44 -4.66 9.56
C LEU A 10 -12.64 -5.06 10.82
N VAL A 11 -13.26 -5.80 11.73
CA VAL A 11 -12.61 -6.20 13.00
C VAL A 11 -11.69 -7.42 12.87
N GLN A 12 -11.88 -8.24 11.83
CA GLN A 12 -11.03 -9.37 11.51
C GLN A 12 -9.77 -8.96 10.76
N GLU A 13 -9.81 -7.80 10.11
CA GLU A 13 -8.72 -7.27 9.32
C GLU A 13 -7.40 -7.20 10.09
N ASP A 14 -6.31 -7.51 9.39
CA ASP A 14 -4.97 -7.35 9.93
C ASP A 14 -4.43 -5.95 9.65
N TRP A 15 -4.79 -5.00 10.51
CA TRP A 15 -4.32 -3.60 10.50
C TRP A 15 -2.81 -3.43 10.76
N ARG A 16 -2.02 -4.48 10.62
CA ARG A 16 -0.55 -4.44 10.59
C ARG A 16 -0.02 -4.58 9.18
N MET A 17 -0.89 -4.93 8.25
CA MET A 17 -0.54 -5.05 6.85
C MET A 17 -0.08 -3.70 6.32
N THR A 18 1.02 -3.78 5.59
CA THR A 18 1.60 -2.63 4.92
C THR A 18 1.69 -2.92 3.44
N CYS A 19 1.39 -1.91 2.65
CA CYS A 19 1.56 -1.93 1.22
C CYS A 19 2.81 -1.17 0.79
N ARG A 20 3.24 -1.48 -0.43
CA ARG A 20 4.21 -0.71 -1.19
C ARG A 20 3.74 -0.71 -2.63
N ARG A 21 3.87 0.43 -3.32
CA ARG A 21 3.62 0.47 -4.76
C ARG A 21 4.66 -0.40 -5.45
N ASN A 22 4.20 -1.46 -6.11
CA ASN A 22 5.02 -2.51 -6.72
C ASN A 22 4.55 -2.87 -8.15
N ARG A 23 3.61 -2.08 -8.66
CA ARG A 23 3.08 -2.15 -10.02
C ARG A 23 3.03 -0.75 -10.61
N PHE A 24 3.04 -0.68 -11.94
CA PHE A 24 2.76 0.54 -12.69
C PHE A 24 1.87 0.19 -13.88
N CYS A 25 0.73 0.86 -14.01
CA CYS A 25 -0.14 0.70 -15.17
C CYS A 25 0.25 1.70 -16.26
N PHE A 26 0.60 1.20 -17.44
CA PHE A 26 0.92 2.03 -18.60
C PHE A 26 -0.32 2.66 -19.25
N TYR A 27 -1.54 2.27 -18.86
CA TYR A 27 -2.75 2.94 -19.30
C TYR A 27 -3.10 4.11 -18.37
N CYS A 28 -3.12 3.88 -17.06
CA CYS A 28 -3.41 4.94 -16.08
C CYS A 28 -2.24 5.91 -15.85
N TRP A 29 -1.01 5.48 -16.15
CA TRP A 29 0.25 6.16 -15.81
C TRP A 29 0.45 6.32 -14.30
N LEU A 30 -0.05 5.35 -13.53
CA LEU A 30 -0.03 5.37 -12.07
C LEU A 30 0.67 4.13 -11.51
N SER A 31 1.49 4.38 -10.48
CA SER A 31 2.02 3.33 -9.62
C SER A 31 0.97 2.94 -8.58
N PHE A 32 0.83 1.64 -8.32
CA PHE A 32 -0.12 1.11 -7.34
C PHE A 32 0.43 -0.12 -6.63
N CYS A 33 -0.25 -0.56 -5.58
CA CYS A 33 0.04 -1.82 -4.90
C CYS A 33 -0.88 -2.94 -5.38
N ASP A 34 -0.29 -4.07 -5.80
CA ASP A 34 -1.00 -5.28 -6.23
C ASP A 34 -1.97 -5.85 -5.17
N HIS A 35 -1.72 -5.55 -3.90
CA HIS A 35 -2.63 -5.91 -2.80
C HIS A 35 -3.85 -4.99 -2.76
N CYS A 36 -3.64 -3.67 -2.76
CA CYS A 36 -4.72 -2.69 -2.68
C CYS A 36 -5.62 -2.71 -3.92
N CYS A 37 -5.02 -2.92 -5.10
CA CYS A 37 -5.73 -2.97 -6.37
C CYS A 37 -5.49 -4.33 -7.04
N LYS A 38 -5.95 -5.39 -6.38
CA LYS A 38 -5.88 -6.74 -6.94
C LYS A 38 -6.69 -6.79 -8.24
N GLU A 39 -6.15 -7.47 -9.25
CA GLU A 39 -6.80 -7.58 -10.56
C GLU A 39 -7.07 -6.21 -11.22
N HIS A 40 -6.17 -5.23 -10.97
CA HIS A 40 -6.25 -3.87 -11.53
C HIS A 40 -6.58 -3.88 -13.03
N TRP A 41 -5.89 -4.71 -13.82
CA TRP A 41 -6.11 -4.74 -15.27
C TRP A 41 -7.53 -5.20 -15.63
N ASP A 42 -7.97 -6.31 -15.05
CA ASP A 42 -9.27 -6.90 -15.40
C ASP A 42 -10.44 -6.02 -14.94
N HIS A 43 -10.27 -5.29 -13.83
CA HIS A 43 -11.30 -4.39 -13.30
C HIS A 43 -11.33 -3.02 -13.99
N HIS A 44 -10.17 -2.39 -14.23
CA HIS A 44 -10.10 -1.02 -14.77
C HIS A 44 -10.01 -0.98 -16.29
N HIS A 45 -9.58 -2.07 -16.90
CA HIS A 45 -9.35 -2.15 -18.34
C HIS A 45 -9.97 -3.43 -18.96
N PRO A 46 -11.25 -3.75 -18.68
CA PRO A 46 -11.89 -5.01 -19.11
C PRO A 46 -12.03 -5.14 -20.64
N GLU A 47 -12.11 -4.01 -21.34
CA GLU A 47 -12.23 -3.97 -22.81
C GLU A 47 -10.86 -3.82 -23.50
N GLU A 48 -9.81 -3.55 -22.72
CA GLU A 48 -8.45 -3.42 -23.25
C GLU A 48 -7.81 -4.81 -23.36
N GLY A 49 -6.96 -4.99 -24.38
CA GLY A 49 -6.35 -6.28 -24.69
C GLY A 49 -5.35 -6.78 -23.64
N LEU A 50 -4.10 -7.02 -24.06
CA LEU A 50 -3.11 -7.62 -23.17
C LEU A 50 -2.70 -6.66 -22.03
N PRO A 51 -2.50 -7.19 -20.79
CA PRO A 51 -2.07 -6.40 -19.64
C PRO A 51 -0.81 -5.57 -19.87
N ARG A 52 -0.95 -4.25 -19.74
CA ARG A 52 0.16 -3.29 -19.78
C ARG A 52 0.52 -2.82 -18.37
N VAL A 53 0.91 -3.77 -17.53
CA VAL A 53 1.34 -3.50 -16.14
C VAL A 53 2.79 -3.94 -15.94
N ALA A 54 3.64 -2.97 -15.57
CA ALA A 54 5.00 -3.25 -15.14
C ALA A 54 5.02 -3.72 -13.68
N THR A 55 5.83 -4.75 -13.42
CA THR A 55 6.18 -5.17 -12.06
C THR A 55 7.43 -4.42 -11.63
N VAL A 56 7.40 -3.76 -10.46
CA VAL A 56 8.51 -2.97 -9.93
C VAL A 56 8.95 -3.51 -8.57
N GLU A 57 10.25 -3.79 -8.45
CA GLU A 57 10.90 -4.25 -7.24
C GLU A 57 12.02 -3.31 -6.80
N LEU A 58 12.47 -3.45 -5.56
CA LEU A 58 13.61 -2.71 -5.03
C LEU A 58 14.85 -3.60 -5.04
N LEU A 59 15.77 -3.31 -5.95
CA LEU A 59 17.09 -3.93 -5.97
C LEU A 59 18.02 -3.09 -5.09
N ALA A 60 18.32 -3.56 -3.88
CA ALA A 60 19.04 -2.80 -2.86
C ALA A 60 18.49 -1.37 -2.73
N GLU A 61 17.19 -1.27 -2.43
CA GLU A 61 16.44 -0.02 -2.23
C GLU A 61 16.21 0.83 -3.49
N ASN A 62 16.65 0.36 -4.66
CA ASN A 62 16.50 1.11 -5.91
C ASN A 62 15.44 0.48 -6.81
N PRO A 63 14.47 1.28 -7.31
CA PRO A 63 13.39 0.75 -8.11
C PRO A 63 13.87 0.23 -9.46
N ALA A 64 13.49 -1.00 -9.74
CA ALA A 64 13.76 -1.68 -10.99
C ALA A 64 12.49 -2.34 -11.49
N MET A 65 12.19 -2.15 -12.77
CA MET A 65 11.10 -2.86 -13.41
C MET A 65 11.58 -4.18 -13.99
N LEU A 66 10.69 -5.17 -14.00
CA LEU A 66 10.94 -6.44 -14.66
C LEU A 66 11.15 -6.21 -16.15
N ALA A 67 12.27 -6.68 -16.68
CA ALA A 67 12.70 -6.44 -18.06
C ALA A 67 12.05 -7.37 -19.08
N ARG A 68 10.76 -7.69 -18.88
CA ARG A 68 9.88 -8.10 -19.98
C ARG A 68 9.56 -6.85 -20.78
N TYR A 69 9.72 -6.86 -22.11
CA TYR A 69 9.38 -5.70 -22.93
C TYR A 69 7.95 -5.29 -22.61
N PRO A 70 7.72 -4.11 -22.01
CA PRO A 70 6.38 -3.71 -21.66
C PRO A 70 5.64 -3.42 -22.97
N VAL A 71 4.76 -4.34 -23.32
CA VAL A 71 4.00 -4.31 -24.57
C VAL A 71 3.14 -3.05 -24.60
N GLY A 72 3.10 -2.38 -25.75
CA GLY A 72 2.22 -1.23 -25.96
C GLY A 72 2.67 0.06 -25.27
N THR A 73 3.99 0.23 -25.07
CA THR A 73 4.56 1.45 -24.50
C THR A 73 5.06 2.45 -25.55
N GLU A 74 5.13 2.08 -26.84
CA GLU A 74 5.72 2.83 -27.98
C GLU A 74 7.17 3.32 -27.79
N TYR A 75 7.66 3.33 -26.55
CA TYR A 75 8.99 3.70 -26.15
C TYR A 75 10.00 2.61 -26.52
N ASP A 76 11.14 3.04 -27.07
CA ASP A 76 12.26 2.16 -27.33
C ASP A 76 13.00 1.83 -26.02
N TRP A 77 13.05 0.54 -25.65
CA TRP A 77 13.76 0.05 -24.47
C TRP A 77 15.19 -0.42 -24.76
N GLU A 78 15.66 -0.35 -26.00
CA GLU A 78 17.01 -0.75 -26.38
C GLU A 78 18.07 0.18 -25.78
N GLY A 79 19.28 -0.33 -25.60
CA GLY A 79 20.39 0.44 -25.06
C GLY A 79 20.33 0.70 -23.55
N ILE A 80 19.31 0.26 -22.82
CA ILE A 80 19.29 0.33 -21.35
C ILE A 80 19.90 -0.95 -20.75
N GLN A 81 20.76 -0.80 -19.75
CA GLN A 81 21.38 -1.92 -19.05
C GLN A 81 20.32 -2.80 -18.37
N ARG A 82 20.46 -4.11 -18.58
CA ARG A 82 19.67 -5.13 -17.90
C ARG A 82 20.50 -5.81 -16.82
N LEU A 83 20.00 -5.77 -15.59
CA LEU A 83 20.59 -6.45 -14.44
C LEU A 83 20.01 -7.84 -14.31
N ARG A 84 20.87 -8.86 -14.26
CA ARG A 84 20.42 -10.24 -14.05
C ARG A 84 20.05 -10.44 -12.57
N GLY A 85 18.81 -10.83 -12.32
CA GLY A 85 18.33 -11.32 -11.03
C GLY A 85 18.61 -12.81 -10.85
N ASP A 86 17.75 -13.49 -10.08
CA ASP A 86 17.70 -14.94 -9.98
C ASP A 86 17.20 -15.59 -11.29
N GLU A 87 17.52 -16.87 -11.49
CA GLU A 87 16.96 -17.79 -12.50
C GLU A 87 16.43 -17.20 -13.83
N GLN A 88 17.21 -16.34 -14.51
CA GLN A 88 16.91 -15.72 -15.82
C GLN A 88 16.02 -14.47 -15.80
N THR A 89 15.64 -13.98 -14.62
CA THR A 89 14.96 -12.70 -14.47
C THR A 89 15.92 -11.56 -14.82
N ASN A 90 15.52 -10.65 -15.70
CA ASN A 90 16.28 -9.45 -15.99
C ASN A 90 15.49 -8.24 -15.47
N TRP A 91 16.18 -7.25 -14.94
CA TRP A 91 15.61 -6.04 -14.39
C TRP A 91 16.20 -4.81 -15.07
N ILE A 92 15.39 -3.78 -15.27
CA ILE A 92 15.82 -2.47 -15.75
C ILE A 92 15.65 -1.49 -14.59
N LEU A 93 16.76 -0.86 -14.18
CA LEU A 93 16.70 0.20 -13.17
C LEU A 93 15.89 1.38 -13.70
N LEU A 94 15.01 1.94 -12.87
CA LEU A 94 14.23 3.11 -13.25
C LEU A 94 15.03 4.40 -13.07
N ARG A 95 15.87 4.47 -12.03
CA ARG A 95 16.67 5.65 -11.65
C ARG A 95 18.18 5.35 -11.62
N PRO A 96 19.04 6.37 -11.71
CA PRO A 96 20.49 6.18 -11.69
C PRO A 96 20.94 5.60 -10.36
N TRP A 97 21.44 4.38 -10.39
CA TRP A 97 22.07 3.71 -9.27
C TRP A 97 23.00 2.63 -9.79
N MET A 98 24.10 2.40 -9.07
CA MET A 98 25.01 1.32 -9.41
C MET A 98 25.12 0.32 -8.27
N PRO A 99 24.77 -0.96 -8.50
CA PRO A 99 25.20 -2.00 -7.58
C PRO A 99 26.74 -2.06 -7.55
N PRO A 100 27.36 -2.51 -6.45
CA PRO A 100 28.77 -2.85 -6.44
C PRO A 100 29.10 -3.83 -7.56
N MET A 101 29.86 -3.37 -8.57
CA MET A 101 30.20 -4.18 -9.73
C MET A 101 31.60 -4.77 -9.59
N TYR A 102 31.69 -6.09 -9.59
CA TYR A 102 32.94 -6.85 -9.58
C TYR A 102 33.37 -7.19 -11.01
N GLY A 103 34.65 -6.97 -11.33
CA GLY A 103 35.21 -7.23 -12.66
C GLY A 103 36.46 -6.39 -12.93
N ARG A 104 37.13 -6.66 -14.06
CA ARG A 104 38.26 -5.84 -14.52
C ARG A 104 37.72 -4.59 -15.21
N LYS A 105 38.48 -3.48 -15.22
CA LYS A 105 38.08 -2.21 -15.87
C LYS A 105 37.61 -2.38 -17.32
N LYS A 106 38.21 -3.31 -18.07
CA LYS A 106 37.84 -3.62 -19.47
C LYS A 106 36.43 -4.22 -19.63
N ASP A 107 35.87 -4.78 -18.56
CA ASP A 107 34.56 -5.41 -18.52
C ASP A 107 33.43 -4.37 -18.37
N PHE A 108 33.79 -3.08 -18.36
CA PHE A 108 32.84 -1.98 -18.19
C PHE A 108 32.94 -0.94 -19.32
N SER A 109 31.82 -0.33 -19.66
CA SER A 109 31.67 0.94 -20.38
C SER A 109 31.16 2.02 -19.40
N SER A 110 30.89 3.23 -19.90
CA SER A 110 30.28 4.31 -19.13
C SER A 110 28.91 4.66 -19.72
N CYS A 111 27.96 5.01 -18.85
CA CYS A 111 26.70 5.60 -19.25
C CYS A 111 26.95 6.91 -20.00
N VAL A 112 26.23 7.10 -21.10
CA VAL A 112 26.31 8.33 -21.91
C VAL A 112 25.86 9.56 -21.11
N ASP A 113 24.83 9.40 -20.28
CA ASP A 113 24.23 10.49 -19.48
C ASP A 113 25.00 10.76 -18.18
N CYS A 114 25.00 9.79 -17.24
CA CYS A 114 25.53 10.02 -15.89
C CYS A 114 26.97 9.51 -15.66
N HIS A 115 27.62 8.96 -16.69
CA HIS A 115 28.98 8.40 -16.66
C HIS A 115 29.23 7.24 -15.66
N GLN A 116 28.18 6.73 -15.01
CA GLN A 116 28.26 5.53 -14.18
C GLN A 116 28.71 4.31 -15.00
N ARG A 117 29.34 3.33 -14.36
CA ARG A 117 29.86 2.14 -15.04
C ARG A 117 28.72 1.27 -15.55
N ILE A 118 28.83 0.76 -16.77
CA ILE A 118 27.88 -0.19 -17.36
C ILE A 118 28.62 -1.50 -17.66
N LYS A 119 28.00 -2.66 -17.44
CA LYS A 119 28.64 -3.97 -17.65
C LYS A 119 28.65 -4.38 -19.13
N LYS A 120 29.84 -4.65 -19.68
CA LYS A 120 30.03 -5.25 -21.03
C LYS A 120 29.78 -6.77 -20.98
N PRO A 121 29.41 -7.42 -22.10
CA PRO A 121 29.31 -6.93 -23.47
C PRO A 121 27.89 -6.51 -23.86
N THR A 122 27.14 -5.86 -22.96
CA THR A 122 25.80 -5.40 -23.33
C THR A 122 25.90 -4.27 -24.35
N ASN A 123 24.99 -4.22 -25.34
CA ASN A 123 24.78 -3.06 -26.22
C ASN A 123 24.19 -1.86 -25.45
N ALA A 124 24.34 -1.83 -24.12
CA ALA A 124 23.79 -0.79 -23.27
C ALA A 124 24.65 0.48 -23.32
N LEU A 125 23.97 1.59 -23.55
CA LEU A 125 24.49 2.96 -23.54
C LEU A 125 24.06 3.69 -22.25
N TYR A 126 22.98 3.24 -21.63
CA TYR A 126 22.35 3.87 -20.47
C TYR A 126 22.28 2.91 -19.28
N CYS A 127 22.53 3.39 -18.07
CA CYS A 127 22.50 2.56 -16.87
C CYS A 127 21.07 2.25 -16.38
N CYS A 128 20.10 3.10 -16.73
CA CYS A 128 18.72 3.05 -16.25
C CYS A 128 17.77 3.74 -17.24
N THR A 129 16.46 3.62 -17.00
CA THR A 129 15.39 4.28 -17.77
C THR A 129 15.56 5.80 -17.79
N MET A 130 15.75 6.44 -16.62
CA MET A 130 15.88 7.91 -16.53
C MET A 130 17.06 8.46 -17.34
N CYS A 131 18.22 7.80 -17.32
CA CYS A 131 19.37 8.23 -18.11
C CYS A 131 19.14 8.14 -19.62
N LYS A 132 18.28 7.22 -20.10
CA LYS A 132 17.87 7.20 -21.50
C LYS A 132 16.86 8.32 -21.78
N LEU A 133 15.86 8.49 -20.92
CA LEU A 133 14.84 9.53 -21.06
C LEU A 133 15.44 10.93 -21.22
N ASN A 134 16.51 11.25 -20.49
CA ASN A 134 17.22 12.53 -20.59
C ASN A 134 17.83 12.82 -21.98
N GLN A 135 17.94 11.81 -22.84
CA GLN A 135 18.54 11.90 -24.18
C GLN A 135 17.52 11.73 -25.31
N VAL A 136 16.27 11.39 -24.95
CA VAL A 136 15.12 11.24 -25.84
C VAL A 136 14.45 12.61 -26.02
N GLN A 137 14.00 12.95 -27.22
CA GLN A 137 13.36 14.24 -27.49
C GLN A 137 11.93 14.24 -26.93
N GLU A 138 11.37 15.42 -26.62
CA GLU A 138 10.01 15.54 -26.06
C GLU A 138 8.93 14.95 -27.00
N GLU A 139 9.16 14.97 -28.31
CA GLU A 139 8.22 14.47 -29.33
C GLU A 139 8.22 12.94 -29.49
N ASP A 140 9.14 12.22 -28.83
CA ASP A 140 9.26 10.78 -28.97
C ASP A 140 8.11 10.04 -28.26
N GLN A 141 7.49 9.10 -28.97
CA GLN A 141 6.32 8.36 -28.50
C GLN A 141 6.58 7.61 -27.18
N GLY A 142 5.62 7.71 -26.25
CA GLY A 142 5.67 7.02 -24.96
C GLY A 142 6.61 7.63 -23.91
N ARG A 143 7.29 8.75 -24.22
CA ARG A 143 8.22 9.42 -23.29
C ARG A 143 7.56 9.77 -21.96
N ASP A 144 6.44 10.49 -21.96
CA ASP A 144 5.80 11.01 -20.73
C ASP A 144 5.32 9.89 -19.82
N MET A 145 4.78 8.82 -20.41
CA MET A 145 4.38 7.62 -19.68
C MET A 145 5.58 6.92 -19.03
N VAL A 146 6.71 6.84 -19.73
CA VAL A 146 7.93 6.23 -19.19
C VAL A 146 8.61 7.15 -18.18
N GLU A 147 8.46 8.46 -18.30
CA GLU A 147 8.82 9.44 -17.27
C GLU A 147 7.98 9.25 -16.01
N ALA A 148 6.66 9.06 -16.13
CA ALA A 148 5.78 8.74 -15.00
C ALA A 148 6.18 7.42 -14.31
N LEU A 149 6.56 6.39 -15.09
CA LEU A 149 7.13 5.16 -14.54
C LEU A 149 8.44 5.44 -13.79
N ALA A 150 9.37 6.21 -14.37
CA ALA A 150 10.70 6.40 -13.77
C ALA A 150 10.66 7.31 -12.53
N THR A 151 9.72 8.25 -12.47
CA THR A 151 9.52 9.20 -11.37
C THR A 151 8.52 8.71 -10.31
N GLY A 152 7.74 7.65 -10.59
CA GLY A 152 6.76 7.08 -9.67
C GLY A 152 7.33 6.73 -8.29
N ASP A 153 6.50 6.88 -7.25
CA ASP A 153 6.90 6.61 -5.87
C ASP A 153 6.84 5.10 -5.54
N TYR A 154 8.00 4.46 -5.62
CA TYR A 154 8.22 3.07 -5.22
C TYR A 154 8.98 2.94 -3.89
N SER A 155 8.92 3.96 -3.04
CA SER A 155 9.71 4.07 -1.80
C SER A 155 9.70 2.80 -0.94
N THR A 156 10.76 2.64 -0.12
CA THR A 156 10.84 1.58 0.90
C THR A 156 9.85 1.78 2.04
N GLN A 157 9.18 2.94 2.11
CA GLN A 157 8.25 3.26 3.17
C GLN A 157 7.07 2.28 3.11
N ALA A 158 6.89 1.56 4.20
CA ALA A 158 5.76 0.68 4.38
C ALA A 158 4.52 1.54 4.66
N LEU A 159 3.52 1.48 3.79
CA LEU A 159 2.31 2.29 3.89
C LEU A 159 1.22 1.46 4.57
N LEU A 160 0.77 1.89 5.74
CA LEU A 160 -0.29 1.22 6.48
C LEU A 160 -1.62 1.33 5.73
N HIS A 161 -2.49 0.33 5.92
CA HIS A 161 -3.87 0.46 5.48
C HIS A 161 -4.59 1.45 6.40
N ASP A 162 -5.15 2.49 5.83
CA ASP A 162 -5.81 3.61 6.54
C ASP A 162 -7.28 3.73 6.15
N ASN A 163 -7.76 2.87 5.25
CA ASN A 163 -9.15 2.85 4.81
C ASN A 163 -9.68 1.43 4.74
N PHE A 164 -10.96 1.26 5.03
CA PHE A 164 -11.74 0.06 4.75
C PHE A 164 -12.92 0.41 3.85
N CYS A 165 -13.00 -0.23 2.68
CA CYS A 165 -14.15 -0.07 1.80
C CYS A 165 -15.21 -1.11 2.13
N VAL A 166 -16.42 -0.67 2.48
CA VAL A 166 -17.53 -1.59 2.81
C VAL A 166 -18.07 -2.34 1.60
N LEU A 167 -17.88 -1.79 0.39
CA LEU A 167 -18.30 -2.43 -0.87
C LEU A 167 -17.31 -3.52 -1.28
N CYS A 168 -16.00 -3.22 -1.26
CA CYS A 168 -14.96 -4.22 -1.50
C CYS A 168 -14.81 -5.21 -0.33
N THR A 169 -15.27 -4.84 0.86
CA THR A 169 -15.06 -5.57 2.12
C THR A 169 -13.58 -5.83 2.43
N SER A 170 -12.73 -4.88 2.08
CA SER A 170 -11.27 -4.97 2.21
C SER A 170 -10.65 -3.66 2.69
N SER A 171 -9.50 -3.76 3.35
CA SER A 171 -8.68 -2.60 3.69
C SER A 171 -7.63 -2.29 2.62
N PHE A 172 -7.28 -1.01 2.51
CA PHE A 172 -6.26 -0.51 1.60
C PHE A 172 -5.55 0.71 2.19
N SER A 173 -4.41 1.06 1.59
CA SER A 173 -3.71 2.32 1.86
C SER A 173 -4.12 3.37 0.83
N SER A 174 -4.61 4.51 1.28
CA SER A 174 -5.01 5.65 0.44
C SER A 174 -3.86 6.14 -0.45
N ASP A 175 -2.63 6.09 0.07
CA ASP A 175 -1.42 6.36 -0.71
C ASP A 175 -1.27 5.37 -1.88
N CYS A 176 -1.53 4.08 -1.66
CA CYS A 176 -1.39 3.05 -2.69
C CYS A 176 -2.57 2.97 -3.65
N CYS A 177 -3.74 3.51 -3.29
CA CYS A 177 -4.98 3.51 -4.08
C CYS A 177 -5.67 4.89 -3.95
N THR A 178 -5.03 5.93 -4.49
CA THR A 178 -5.42 7.33 -4.30
C THR A 178 -6.80 7.67 -4.85
N TYR A 179 -7.18 7.02 -5.95
CA TYR A 179 -8.47 7.22 -6.63
C TYR A 179 -9.38 6.01 -6.45
N HIS A 180 -9.42 5.46 -5.23
CA HIS A 180 -10.16 4.23 -4.97
C HIS A 180 -11.62 4.37 -5.38
N MET A 181 -12.26 5.48 -4.99
CA MET A 181 -13.67 5.71 -5.26
C MET A 181 -13.94 5.92 -6.74
N GLU A 182 -13.19 6.80 -7.40
CA GLU A 182 -13.40 7.14 -8.80
C GLU A 182 -13.14 5.94 -9.71
N LEU A 183 -12.17 5.10 -9.37
CA LEU A 183 -11.77 3.98 -10.21
C LEU A 183 -12.55 2.69 -9.90
N HIS A 184 -12.79 2.35 -8.64
CA HIS A 184 -13.48 1.10 -8.28
C HIS A 184 -14.99 1.26 -8.14
N HIS A 185 -15.45 2.47 -7.85
CA HIS A 185 -16.83 2.77 -7.50
C HIS A 185 -17.33 4.05 -8.18
N PRO A 186 -17.20 4.17 -9.52
CA PRO A 186 -17.55 5.40 -10.24
C PRO A 186 -19.01 5.81 -10.05
N ASP A 187 -19.91 4.85 -9.81
CA ASP A 187 -21.34 5.10 -9.60
C ASP A 187 -21.70 5.56 -8.17
N VAL A 188 -20.72 5.66 -7.26
CA VAL A 188 -20.95 5.97 -5.83
C VAL A 188 -20.86 7.47 -5.53
N GLU A 189 -20.47 8.31 -6.50
CA GLU A 189 -20.45 9.78 -6.34
C GLU A 189 -21.81 10.34 -5.86
N ASP A 190 -22.92 9.71 -6.25
CA ASP A 190 -24.27 10.14 -5.88
C ASP A 190 -24.69 9.78 -4.45
N ILE A 191 -24.01 8.83 -3.80
CA ILE A 191 -24.40 8.27 -2.48
C ILE A 191 -23.59 8.92 -1.34
N GLY A 192 -22.41 9.48 -1.64
CA GLY A 192 -21.52 10.11 -0.67
C GLY A 192 -20.46 9.13 -0.13
N VAL A 193 -19.19 9.46 -0.34
CA VAL A 193 -18.03 8.61 0.00
C VAL A 193 -17.98 8.20 1.48
N TRP A 194 -18.46 9.06 2.38
CA TRP A 194 -18.51 8.79 3.83
C TRP A 194 -19.48 7.65 4.20
N LEU A 195 -20.36 7.23 3.28
CA LEU A 195 -21.26 6.09 3.47
C LEU A 195 -20.65 4.76 3.03
N VAL A 196 -19.42 4.75 2.50
CA VAL A 196 -18.79 3.51 2.03
C VAL A 196 -17.35 3.31 2.46
N LEU A 197 -16.66 4.36 2.92
CA LEU A 197 -15.31 4.27 3.48
C LEU A 197 -15.32 4.46 4.99
N ILE A 198 -14.63 3.57 5.68
CA ILE A 198 -14.29 3.72 7.09
C ILE A 198 -12.81 4.08 7.18
N GLU A 199 -12.54 5.32 7.57
CA GLU A 199 -11.17 5.78 7.81
C GLU A 199 -10.64 5.19 9.12
N VAL A 200 -9.38 4.75 9.09
CA VAL A 200 -8.68 4.13 10.21
C VAL A 200 -7.42 4.92 10.52
N VAL A 201 -7.35 5.38 11.77
CA VAL A 201 -6.21 6.12 12.31
C VAL A 201 -5.40 5.25 13.25
N TYR A 202 -4.10 5.55 13.36
CA TYR A 202 -3.18 4.81 14.21
C TYR A 202 -2.74 5.64 15.41
N VAL A 203 -3.08 5.20 16.62
CA VAL A 203 -2.77 5.91 17.87
C VAL A 203 -2.32 4.91 18.94
N ASP A 204 -1.19 5.17 19.58
CA ASP A 204 -0.64 4.36 20.68
C ASP A 204 -0.59 2.84 20.42
N GLY A 205 -0.28 2.45 19.17
CA GLY A 205 -0.22 1.03 18.77
C GLY A 205 -1.59 0.37 18.57
N TRP A 206 -2.64 1.16 18.36
CA TRP A 206 -3.98 0.74 17.97
C TRP A 206 -4.32 1.25 16.59
N ALA A 207 -5.00 0.41 15.81
CA ALA A 207 -5.85 0.88 14.73
C ALA A 207 -7.20 1.28 15.34
N ALA A 208 -7.68 2.48 15.03
CA ALA A 208 -8.85 3.08 15.66
C ALA A 208 -9.73 3.80 14.63
N VAL A 209 -11.00 3.97 14.99
CA VAL A 209 -12.02 4.62 14.16
C VAL A 209 -12.77 5.67 14.99
N ALA A 210 -13.23 6.72 14.32
CA ALA A 210 -14.24 7.61 14.87
C ALA A 210 -15.65 7.01 14.66
N PRO A 211 -16.64 7.37 15.49
CA PRO A 211 -18.04 7.07 15.22
C PRO A 211 -18.48 7.64 13.86
N SER A 212 -19.27 6.87 13.12
CA SER A 212 -19.82 7.28 11.82
C SER A 212 -21.16 6.58 11.55
N GLU A 213 -21.80 6.88 10.42
CA GLU A 213 -22.99 6.14 9.98
C GLU A 213 -22.69 4.65 9.76
N LEU A 214 -21.47 4.32 9.33
CA LEU A 214 -21.00 2.95 9.14
C LEU A 214 -20.57 2.27 10.44
N VAL A 215 -20.07 3.04 11.41
CA VAL A 215 -19.65 2.53 12.72
C VAL A 215 -20.34 3.33 13.81
N SER A 216 -21.63 3.06 14.00
CA SER A 216 -22.47 3.81 14.94
C SER A 216 -22.02 3.67 16.41
N GLU A 217 -22.42 4.62 17.25
CA GLU A 217 -22.15 4.56 18.70
C GLU A 217 -22.67 3.28 19.36
N ASN A 218 -23.77 2.71 18.88
CA ASN A 218 -24.29 1.43 19.39
C ASN A 218 -23.32 0.27 19.13
N VAL A 219 -22.66 0.28 17.96
CA VAL A 219 -21.60 -0.68 17.60
C VAL A 219 -20.40 -0.49 18.50
N LEU A 220 -20.10 0.74 18.92
CA LEU A 220 -18.95 1.10 19.74
C LEU A 220 -19.20 1.02 21.25
N ALA A 221 -20.46 0.96 21.69
CA ALA A 221 -20.83 0.98 23.10
C ALA A 221 -20.10 -0.10 23.92
N GLY A 222 -19.50 0.30 25.04
CA GLY A 222 -18.72 -0.58 25.91
C GLY A 222 -17.31 -0.92 25.41
N VAL A 223 -16.87 -0.40 24.26
CA VAL A 223 -15.46 -0.40 23.87
C VAL A 223 -14.75 0.77 24.56
N GLN A 224 -13.50 0.56 24.99
CA GLN A 224 -12.70 1.64 25.57
C GLN A 224 -12.48 2.79 24.57
N VAL A 225 -12.24 3.98 25.11
CA VAL A 225 -11.86 5.17 24.35
C VAL A 225 -10.36 5.36 24.50
N LEU A 226 -9.63 5.61 23.42
CA LEU A 226 -8.19 5.81 23.47
C LEU A 226 -7.81 7.25 23.82
N GLN A 227 -8.21 8.22 22.99
CA GLN A 227 -7.97 9.65 23.21
C GLN A 227 -9.00 10.47 22.41
N VAL A 228 -9.06 11.76 22.76
CA VAL A 228 -9.76 12.83 22.07
C VAL A 228 -8.71 13.59 21.25
N GLN A 229 -8.85 13.71 19.93
CA GLN A 229 -7.96 14.58 19.16
C GLN A 229 -8.16 16.03 19.62
N ALA A 230 -7.06 16.72 19.97
CA ALA A 230 -7.09 17.98 20.71
C ALA A 230 -7.70 19.17 19.94
N ASP A 231 -7.86 19.02 18.62
CA ASP A 231 -8.31 20.10 17.74
C ASP A 231 -9.82 20.01 17.40
N ASP A 232 -10.47 18.85 17.59
CA ASP A 232 -11.85 18.60 17.12
C ASP A 232 -12.74 17.82 18.11
N GLU A 233 -12.22 17.49 19.29
CA GLU A 233 -12.90 16.64 20.27
C GLU A 233 -13.28 15.22 19.75
N THR A 234 -12.67 14.75 18.64
CA THR A 234 -13.02 13.46 18.06
C THR A 234 -12.58 12.31 18.94
N VAL A 235 -13.57 11.52 19.37
CA VAL A 235 -13.39 10.34 20.20
C VAL A 235 -13.02 9.14 19.34
N LEU A 236 -11.87 8.53 19.61
CA LEU A 236 -11.39 7.36 18.87
C LEU A 236 -11.61 6.05 19.64
N TYR A 237 -12.12 5.06 18.90
CA TYR A 237 -12.39 3.72 19.40
C TYR A 237 -11.44 2.70 18.74
N PRO A 238 -10.74 1.87 19.53
CA PRO A 238 -9.83 0.85 19.02
C PRO A 238 -10.58 -0.24 18.27
N LEU A 239 -10.17 -0.52 17.04
CA LEU A 239 -10.53 -1.74 16.31
C LEU A 239 -9.72 -2.93 16.80
N ARG A 240 -8.39 -2.77 16.85
CA ARG A 240 -7.43 -3.85 17.15
C ARG A 240 -6.04 -3.28 17.51
N ARG A 241 -5.32 -3.99 18.37
CA ARG A 241 -3.90 -3.70 18.68
C ARG A 241 -2.99 -4.13 17.54
N THR A 242 -2.15 -3.20 17.08
CA THR A 242 -1.22 -3.40 15.94
C THR A 242 0.15 -3.87 16.40
N VAL A 243 0.54 -3.54 17.64
CA VAL A 243 1.74 -4.07 18.28
C VAL A 243 1.40 -5.22 19.23
N ALA A 244 2.33 -6.14 19.45
CA ALA A 244 2.22 -7.10 20.55
C ALA A 244 2.11 -6.30 21.85
N ALA A 245 1.13 -6.63 22.71
CA ALA A 245 1.05 -6.01 24.02
C ALA A 245 2.39 -6.24 24.73
N ALA A 246 3.07 -5.16 25.13
CA ALA A 246 4.00 -5.29 26.24
C ALA A 246 3.15 -5.89 27.35
N VAL A 247 3.47 -7.11 27.78
CA VAL A 247 2.85 -7.72 28.96
C VAL A 247 3.41 -6.97 30.17
N ASP A 248 3.18 -5.67 30.22
CA ASP A 248 3.35 -4.92 31.44
C ASP A 248 2.20 -5.40 32.31
N ARG A 249 2.56 -6.35 33.18
CA ARG A 249 1.82 -6.68 34.38
C ARG A 249 1.82 -5.43 35.26
N LEU A 250 1.15 -4.37 34.80
CA LEU A 250 0.77 -3.26 35.63
C LEU A 250 -0.08 -3.90 36.73
N GLY A 251 0.43 -3.85 37.96
CA GLY A 251 -0.27 -4.33 39.14
C GLY A 251 -1.66 -3.69 39.21
N HIS A 252 -2.50 -4.17 40.12
CA HIS A 252 -3.88 -3.72 40.28
C HIS A 252 -3.98 -2.18 40.26
N VAL A 253 -4.40 -1.60 39.13
CA VAL A 253 -4.63 -0.16 39.00
C VAL A 253 -6.07 0.10 39.46
N PRO A 254 -6.30 0.86 40.54
CA PRO A 254 -7.65 1.18 40.98
C PRO A 254 -8.47 1.81 39.84
N GLY A 255 -9.69 1.32 39.63
CA GLY A 255 -10.56 1.78 38.54
C GLY A 255 -10.31 1.13 37.18
N TRP A 256 -9.50 0.06 37.12
CA TRP A 256 -9.27 -0.74 35.91
C TRP A 256 -9.66 -2.20 36.15
N HIS A 257 -10.09 -2.89 35.10
CA HIS A 257 -10.36 -4.33 35.11
C HIS A 257 -9.91 -4.99 33.81
N GLY A 258 -9.92 -6.32 33.77
CA GLY A 258 -9.59 -7.07 32.54
C GLY A 258 -10.68 -6.93 31.48
N CYS A 259 -10.27 -6.93 30.20
CA CYS A 259 -11.18 -7.00 29.07
C CYS A 259 -12.14 -8.21 29.17
N GLY A 260 -13.42 -8.02 28.84
CA GLY A 260 -14.44 -9.07 28.90
C GLY A 260 -14.34 -10.15 27.83
N ALA A 261 -13.43 -10.04 26.86
CA ALA A 261 -13.27 -11.03 25.80
C ALA A 261 -12.42 -12.24 26.27
N PRO A 262 -12.87 -13.48 26.01
CA PRO A 262 -12.11 -14.68 26.36
C PRO A 262 -10.69 -14.66 25.78
N GLY A 263 -9.69 -14.92 26.62
CA GLY A 263 -8.28 -14.97 26.22
C GLY A 263 -7.63 -13.59 25.98
N CYS A 264 -8.36 -12.48 26.20
CA CYS A 264 -7.77 -11.15 26.22
C CYS A 264 -7.20 -10.84 27.61
N HIS A 265 -5.98 -10.31 27.66
CA HIS A 265 -5.30 -9.95 28.90
C HIS A 265 -5.10 -8.44 29.06
N GLU A 266 -5.72 -7.62 28.21
CA GLU A 266 -5.66 -6.16 28.31
C GLU A 266 -6.41 -5.70 29.56
N MET A 267 -5.78 -4.78 30.30
CA MET A 267 -6.44 -4.02 31.36
C MET A 267 -7.08 -2.78 30.74
N ILE A 268 -8.30 -2.46 31.15
CA ILE A 268 -9.08 -1.32 30.64
C ILE A 268 -9.72 -0.53 31.78
N PRO A 269 -10.04 0.76 31.57
CA PRO A 269 -10.79 1.55 32.54
C PRO A 269 -12.17 0.97 32.85
N ALA A 270 -12.66 1.15 34.08
CA ALA A 270 -13.89 0.52 34.59
C ALA A 270 -15.18 0.90 33.85
N GLN A 271 -15.17 1.98 33.09
CA GLN A 271 -16.28 2.40 32.24
C GLN A 271 -16.40 1.60 30.93
N ALA A 272 -15.38 0.83 30.56
CA ALA A 272 -15.34 0.04 29.33
C ALA A 272 -15.47 -1.45 29.64
N LEU A 273 -16.15 -2.21 28.76
CA LEU A 273 -16.27 -3.67 28.87
C LEU A 273 -15.22 -4.40 28.02
N PHE A 274 -14.79 -3.78 26.92
CA PHE A 274 -13.88 -4.37 25.95
C PHE A 274 -12.75 -3.41 25.58
N CYS A 275 -11.55 -3.96 25.38
CA CYS A 275 -10.39 -3.17 24.96
C CYS A 275 -10.41 -2.76 23.49
N CYS A 276 -11.25 -3.37 22.66
CA CYS A 276 -11.39 -3.03 21.25
C CYS A 276 -12.64 -3.64 20.64
N LEU A 277 -13.03 -3.14 19.47
CA LEU A 277 -14.19 -3.62 18.75
C LEU A 277 -14.05 -5.10 18.36
N ARG A 278 -12.84 -5.58 18.02
CA ARG A 278 -12.58 -7.01 17.80
C ARG A 278 -12.91 -7.87 19.00
N CYS A 279 -12.57 -7.42 20.21
CA CYS A 279 -12.88 -8.15 21.45
C CYS A 279 -14.39 -8.17 21.73
N LYS A 280 -15.08 -7.05 21.51
CA LYS A 280 -16.55 -6.99 21.58
C LYS A 280 -17.20 -7.95 20.58
N ALA A 281 -16.73 -7.93 19.34
CA ALA A 281 -17.22 -8.79 18.26
C ALA A 281 -17.07 -10.28 18.56
N ALA A 282 -15.93 -10.68 19.14
CA ALA A 282 -15.68 -12.07 19.52
C ALA A 282 -16.68 -12.62 20.55
N VAL A 283 -17.30 -11.75 21.35
CA VAL A 283 -18.30 -12.14 22.37
C VAL A 283 -19.73 -12.00 21.85
N HIS A 284 -20.02 -10.94 21.09
CA HIS A 284 -21.39 -10.56 20.77
C HIS A 284 -21.81 -10.82 19.32
N TRP A 285 -20.85 -11.00 18.41
CA TRP A 285 -21.13 -11.18 16.97
C TRP A 285 -20.82 -12.59 16.49
N ALA A 286 -20.24 -13.44 17.33
CA ALA A 286 -20.14 -14.86 17.11
C ALA A 286 -21.49 -15.52 17.43
N ALA A 287 -22.32 -15.71 16.40
CA ALA A 287 -23.48 -16.60 16.39
C ALA A 287 -23.40 -17.47 15.14
#